data_AF-A0A7C6LKN0-F1
#
_entry.id   AF-A0A7C6LKN0-F1
#
_cell.length_a   1.000
_cell.length_b   1.000
_cell.length_c   1.000
_cell.angle_alpha   90.00
_cell.angle_beta   90.00
_cell.angle_gamma   90.00
#
_symmetry.space_group_name_H-M   'P 1'
#
loop_
_entity.id
_entity.type
_entity.pdbx_description
1 polymer ?
#
loop_
_entity_poly.entity_id
_entity_poly.type
_entity_poly.pdbx_seq_one_letter_code
_entity_poly.pdbx_strand_id
1 'polypeptide(L)'
;MNYSRGTHAAKLLLGTDNRIIDISNESGFSDQKYLIKYFKDNHGCTPTEFRAKHRISTSDLDAMLQYASYPLSTIYELVSSW
;
A
#
# COMPACT_ATOMS: atom_id res chain seq x y z
N MET A 1 -10.58 -12.68 16.56
CA MET A 1 -9.68 -13.36 15.60
C MET A 1 -9.67 -12.76 14.18
N ASN A 2 -10.51 -11.78 13.82
CA ASN A 2 -10.57 -11.26 12.43
C ASN A 2 -9.54 -10.17 12.13
N TYR A 3 -9.02 -9.50 13.16
CA TYR A 3 -8.07 -8.40 13.01
C TYR A 3 -6.71 -8.85 12.41
N SER A 4 -6.19 -10.00 12.84
CA SER A 4 -4.93 -10.56 12.31
C SER A 4 -5.03 -10.89 10.81
N ARG A 5 -6.16 -11.43 10.38
CA ARG A 5 -6.45 -11.74 8.96
C ARG A 5 -6.56 -10.48 8.11
N GLY A 6 -7.27 -9.47 8.63
CA GLY A 6 -7.40 -8.17 7.99
C GLY A 6 -6.08 -7.45 7.79
N THR A 7 -5.22 -7.43 8.82
CA THR A 7 -3.88 -6.84 8.73
C THR A 7 -2.98 -7.61 7.76
N HIS A 8 -3.05 -8.93 7.72
CA HIS A 8 -2.30 -9.71 6.71
C HIS A 8 -2.80 -9.42 5.28
N ALA A 9 -4.12 -9.40 5.06
CA ALA A 9 -4.70 -9.05 3.77
C ALA A 9 -4.31 -7.64 3.31
N ALA A 10 -4.32 -6.66 4.22
CA ALA A 10 -3.89 -5.29 3.91
C ALA A 10 -2.42 -5.25 3.45
N LYS A 11 -1.51 -5.98 4.12
CA LYS A 11 -0.12 -6.09 3.68
C LYS A 11 0.00 -6.67 2.28
N LEU A 12 -0.73 -7.75 1.97
CA LEU A 12 -0.74 -8.37 0.65
C LEU A 12 -1.30 -7.44 -0.42
N LEU A 13 -2.35 -6.67 -0.12
CA LEU A 13 -2.95 -5.72 -1.05
C LEU A 13 -1.99 -4.61 -1.46
N LEU A 14 -1.12 -4.16 -0.53
CA LEU A 14 -0.16 -3.08 -0.77
C LEU A 14 1.17 -3.56 -1.34
N GLY A 15 1.60 -4.77 -0.96
CA GLY A 15 2.89 -5.33 -1.37
C GLY A 15 2.85 -6.15 -2.66
N THR A 16 1.68 -6.53 -3.15
CA THR A 16 1.55 -7.45 -4.31
C THR A 16 0.44 -7.03 -5.27
N ASP A 17 0.56 -7.51 -6.50
CA ASP A 17 -0.48 -7.42 -7.54
C ASP A 17 -1.38 -8.66 -7.58
N ASN A 18 -1.35 -9.50 -6.53
CA ASN A 18 -2.14 -10.72 -6.48
C ASN A 18 -3.64 -10.43 -6.61
N ARG A 19 -4.39 -11.37 -7.20
CA ARG A 19 -5.84 -11.23 -7.33
C ARG A 19 -6.48 -11.29 -5.95
N ILE A 20 -7.63 -10.63 -5.81
CA ILE A 20 -8.34 -10.54 -4.52
C ILE A 20 -8.73 -11.92 -3.98
N ILE A 21 -9.05 -12.88 -4.87
CA ILE A 21 -9.31 -14.27 -4.50
C ILE A 21 -8.09 -14.97 -3.90
N ASP A 22 -6.91 -14.76 -4.48
CA ASP A 22 -5.65 -15.36 -4.01
C ASP A 22 -5.28 -14.76 -2.65
N ILE A 23 -5.41 -13.44 -2.51
CA ILE A 23 -5.20 -12.74 -1.23
C ILE A 23 -6.17 -13.20 -0.15
N SER A 24 -7.45 -13.40 -0.50
CA SER A 24 -8.44 -13.93 0.44
C SER A 24 -8.01 -15.28 1.02
N ASN A 25 -7.59 -16.20 0.15
CA ASN A 25 -7.13 -17.52 0.55
C ASN A 25 -5.88 -17.44 1.41
N GLU A 26 -4.89 -16.65 1.01
CA GLU A 26 -3.61 -16.50 1.72
C GLU A 26 -3.78 -15.83 3.08
N SER A 27 -4.68 -14.84 3.19
CA SER A 27 -4.97 -14.14 4.45
C SER A 27 -5.91 -14.90 5.40
N GLY A 28 -6.39 -16.09 5.00
CA GLY A 28 -7.22 -16.96 5.84
C GLY A 28 -8.71 -16.60 5.86
N PHE A 29 -9.21 -15.93 4.82
CA PHE A 29 -10.65 -15.79 4.56
C PHE A 29 -11.14 -16.95 3.70
N SER A 30 -12.37 -17.42 3.98
CA SER A 30 -12.99 -18.54 3.26
C SER A 30 -13.36 -18.21 1.81
N ASP A 31 -13.59 -16.93 1.49
CA ASP A 31 -13.93 -16.45 0.16
C ASP A 31 -13.70 -14.94 0.09
N GLN A 32 -13.38 -14.43 -1.12
CA GLN A 32 -13.27 -13.00 -1.41
C GLN A 32 -14.48 -12.18 -0.92
N LYS A 33 -15.70 -12.74 -0.89
CA LYS A 33 -16.89 -12.05 -0.37
C LYS A 33 -16.74 -11.64 1.10
N TYR A 34 -16.16 -12.52 1.92
CA TYR A 34 -15.91 -12.23 3.34
C TYR A 34 -14.79 -11.22 3.53
N LEU A 35 -13.75 -11.29 2.69
CA LEU A 35 -12.70 -10.28 2.64
C LEU A 35 -13.28 -8.90 2.27
N ILE A 36 -14.11 -8.83 1.24
CA ILE A 36 -14.76 -7.57 0.81
C ILE A 36 -15.63 -7.01 1.93
N LYS A 37 -16.45 -7.85 2.57
CA LYS A 37 -17.27 -7.45 3.71
C LYS A 37 -16.41 -6.89 4.85
N TYR A 38 -15.31 -7.57 5.18
CA TYR A 38 -14.38 -7.11 6.20
C TYR A 38 -13.83 -5.72 5.88
N PHE A 39 -13.35 -5.49 4.66
CA PHE A 39 -12.82 -4.17 4.26
C PHE A 39 -13.89 -3.08 4.25
N LYS A 40 -15.12 -3.40 3.82
CA LYS A 40 -16.23 -2.44 3.90
C LYS A 40 -16.56 -2.07 5.35
N ASP A 41 -16.63 -3.07 6.23
CA ASP A 41 -17.01 -2.86 7.63
C ASP A 41 -15.90 -2.13 8.43
N ASN A 42 -14.61 -2.35 8.11
CA ASN A 42 -13.48 -1.82 8.89
C ASN A 42 -12.78 -0.60 8.26
N HIS A 43 -12.79 -0.49 6.93
CA HIS A 43 -12.11 0.58 6.19
C HIS A 43 -13.08 1.43 5.34
N GLY A 44 -14.35 1.04 5.23
CA GLY A 44 -15.35 1.77 4.45
C GLY A 44 -15.20 1.62 2.93
N CYS A 45 -14.33 0.74 2.46
CA CYS A 45 -14.06 0.54 1.03
C CYS A 45 -13.85 -0.94 0.69
N THR A 46 -13.79 -1.27 -0.61
CA THR A 46 -13.44 -2.61 -1.09
C THR A 46 -11.92 -2.84 -1.03
N PRO A 47 -11.45 -4.11 -1.02
CA PRO A 47 -10.02 -4.43 -1.09
C PRO A 47 -9.32 -3.81 -2.30
N THR A 48 -9.99 -3.74 -3.45
CA THR A 48 -9.45 -3.12 -4.67
C THR A 48 -9.30 -1.61 -4.52
N GLU A 49 -10.30 -0.93 -3.97
CA GLU A 49 -10.22 0.51 -3.68
C GLU A 49 -9.16 0.79 -2.61
N PHE A 50 -9.06 -0.06 -1.59
CA PHE A 50 -8.02 0.02 -0.57
C PHE A 50 -6.63 -0.05 -1.20
N ARG A 51 -6.40 -1.02 -2.10
CA ARG A 51 -5.15 -1.12 -2.87
C ARG A 51 -4.89 0.16 -3.67
N ALA A 52 -5.86 0.66 -4.43
CA ALA A 52 -5.68 1.85 -5.25
C ALA A 52 -5.39 3.12 -4.42
N LYS A 53 -6.04 3.27 -3.26
CA LYS A 53 -5.91 4.44 -2.39
C LYS A 53 -4.59 4.50 -1.62
N HIS A 54 -4.06 3.34 -1.25
CA HIS A 54 -2.93 3.23 -0.33
C HIS A 54 -1.64 2.73 -0.97
N ARG A 55 -1.70 2.19 -2.19
CA ARG A 55 -0.50 1.90 -2.96
C ARG A 55 0.04 3.23 -3.47
N ILE A 56 1.05 3.75 -2.78
CA ILE A 56 1.85 4.85 -3.30
C ILE A 56 2.40 4.35 -4.63
N SER A 57 2.08 5.05 -5.72
CA SER A 57 2.63 4.67 -7.01
C SER A 57 4.15 4.77 -6.90
N THR A 58 4.87 3.80 -7.45
CA THR A 58 6.33 3.93 -7.60
C THR A 58 6.69 5.19 -8.37
N SER A 59 5.78 5.74 -9.19
CA SER A 59 5.95 7.06 -9.82
C SER A 59 5.91 8.22 -8.82
N ASP A 60 5.07 8.14 -7.78
CA ASP A 60 4.98 9.17 -6.75
C ASP A 60 6.21 9.08 -5.83
N LEU A 61 6.66 7.85 -5.52
CA LEU A 61 7.93 7.64 -4.82
C LEU A 61 9.12 8.12 -5.65
N ASP A 62 9.17 7.87 -6.96
CA ASP A 62 10.23 8.38 -7.84
C ASP A 62 10.26 9.91 -7.87
N ALA A 63 9.08 10.55 -7.92
CA ALA A 63 8.97 12.00 -7.84
C ALA A 63 9.47 12.56 -6.50
N MET A 64 9.29 11.83 -5.40
CA MET A 64 9.79 12.20 -4.07
C MET A 64 11.28 11.86 -3.85
N LEU A 65 11.76 10.76 -4.45
CA LEU A 65 13.13 10.27 -4.36
C LEU A 65 14.09 10.95 -5.33
N GLN A 66 13.59 11.80 -6.22
CA GLN A 66 14.43 12.68 -7.02
C GLN A 66 15.39 13.51 -6.14
N TYR A 67 15.05 13.76 -4.87
CA TYR A 67 15.93 14.40 -3.88
C TYR A 67 17.11 13.53 -3.40
N ALA A 68 16.96 12.20 -3.40
CA ALA A 68 17.96 11.26 -2.89
C ALA A 68 19.07 10.94 -3.90
N SER A 69 18.87 11.29 -5.18
CA SER A 69 19.87 11.12 -6.24
C SER A 69 20.70 12.38 -6.50
N TYR A 70 20.35 13.54 -5.93
CA TYR A 70 21.23 14.70 -5.97
C TYR A 70 22.46 14.45 -5.08
N PRO A 71 23.68 14.60 -5.59
CA PRO A 71 24.86 14.48 -4.77
C PRO A 71 24.81 15.51 -3.64
N LEU A 72 25.20 15.10 -2.43
CA LEU A 72 25.09 15.90 -1.20
C LEU A 72 25.76 17.29 -1.32
N SER A 73 26.77 17.41 -2.21
CA SER A 73 27.40 18.67 -2.59
C SER A 73 26.40 19.69 -3.15
N THR A 74 25.46 19.25 -3.98
CA THR A 74 24.45 20.10 -4.60
C THR A 74 23.40 20.58 -3.59
N ILE A 75 23.05 19.73 -2.62
CA ILE A 75 22.17 20.13 -1.52
C ILE A 75 22.88 21.14 -0.61
N TYR A 76 24.16 20.93 -0.34
CA TYR A 76 24.95 21.84 0.50
C TYR A 76 25.07 23.25 -0.11
N GLU A 77 25.29 23.36 -1.42
CA GLU A 77 25.28 24.65 -2.12
C GLU A 77 23.92 25.36 -2.04
N LEU A 78 22.82 24.62 -2.15
CA LEU A 78 21.47 25.18 -2.12
C LEU A 78 21.05 25.72 -0.75
N VAL A 79 21.51 25.09 0.34
CA VAL A 79 21.16 25.48 1.72
C VAL A 79 22.11 26.57 2.24
N SER A 80 23.33 26.65 1.69
CA SER A 80 24.31 27.68 2.04
C SER A 80 24.04 29.03 1.34
N SER A 81 23.08 29.09 0.44
CA SER A 81 22.65 30.31 -0.27
C SER A 81 21.42 31.00 0.35
N TRP A 82 20.95 30.55 1.52
CA TRP A 82 19.89 31.19 2.32
C TRP A 82 20.47 31.98 3.49
#